data_AF-A0A6J7LVZ3-F1
#
_entry.id   AF-A0A6J7LVZ3-F1
#
_cell.length_a   1.000
_cell.length_b   1.000
_cell.length_c   1.000
_cell.angle_alpha   90.00
_cell.angle_beta   90.00
_cell.angle_gamma   90.00
#
_symmetry.space_group_name_H-M   'P 1'
#
loop_
_entity.id
_entity.type
_entity.pdbx_description
1 polymer ?
#
loop_
_entity_poly.entity_id
_entity_poly.type
_entity_poly.pdbx_seq_one_letter_code
_entity_poly.pdbx_strand_id
1 'polypeptide(L)'
;MEPKTGTIDELLIALSERSQDTVCVGDGALRYRDEITLGYPVEFAEPSLAFPSSAALVQMAYARAVREDWVDPAAIQAMYLRQPDAEINWSTRHSGPGGAA
;
A
#
# COMPACT_ATOMS: atom_id res chain seq x y z
N MET A 1 -10.13 2.22 -9.34
CA MET A 1 -9.08 3.17 -8.95
C MET A 1 -7.79 2.42 -8.83
N GLU A 2 -6.71 2.98 -9.37
CA GLU A 2 -5.42 2.31 -9.40
C GLU A 2 -4.64 2.56 -8.10
N PRO A 3 -3.93 1.57 -7.55
CA PRO A 3 -3.11 1.76 -6.35
C PRO A 3 -2.00 2.78 -6.60
N LYS A 4 -1.73 3.64 -5.61
CA LYS A 4 -0.69 4.67 -5.68
C LYS A 4 0.03 4.81 -4.34
N THR A 5 1.29 5.23 -4.39
CA THR A 5 2.04 5.66 -3.21
C THR A 5 2.21 7.17 -3.24
N GLY A 6 2.19 7.81 -2.07
CA GLY A 6 2.34 9.25 -1.95
C GLY A 6 2.62 9.67 -0.51
N THR A 7 2.68 10.97 -0.30
CA THR A 7 2.83 11.62 1.00
C THR A 7 1.48 11.73 1.72
N ILE A 8 1.50 12.12 2.99
CA ILE A 8 0.29 12.37 3.77
C ILE A 8 -0.49 13.57 3.25
N ASP A 9 0.20 14.63 2.81
CA ASP A 9 -0.45 15.80 2.22
C ASP A 9 -1.24 15.43 0.95
N GLU A 10 -0.65 14.60 0.08
CA GLU A 10 -1.32 14.09 -1.12
C GLU A 10 -2.53 13.20 -0.78
N LEU A 11 -2.46 12.43 0.31
CA LEU A 11 -3.59 11.66 0.82
C LEU A 11 -4.72 12.59 1.29
N LEU A 12 -4.42 13.62 2.07
CA LEU A 12 -5.40 14.56 2.61
C LEU A 12 -6.12 15.35 1.52
N ILE A 13 -5.38 15.79 0.49
CA ILE A 13 -5.94 16.42 -0.71
C ILE A 13 -6.92 15.44 -1.39
N ALA A 14 -6.48 14.19 -1.61
CA ALA A 14 -7.29 13.19 -2.28
C ALA A 14 -8.56 12.78 -1.48
N LEU A 15 -8.51 12.84 -0.15
CA LEU A 15 -9.69 12.63 0.71
C LEU A 15 -10.66 13.82 0.58
N SER A 16 -10.14 15.04 0.66
CA SER A 16 -10.92 16.28 0.55
C SER A 16 -11.65 16.40 -0.79
N GLU A 17 -10.95 16.14 -1.90
CA GLU A 17 -11.52 16.18 -3.25
C GLU A 17 -12.67 15.19 -3.46
N ARG A 18 -12.68 14.06 -2.74
CA ARG A 18 -13.74 13.07 -2.85
C ARG A 18 -14.96 13.40 -2.03
N SER A 19 -14.76 14.04 -0.87
CA SER A 19 -15.84 14.38 0.05
C SER A 19 -16.73 13.17 0.39
N GLN A 20 -16.09 12.01 0.66
CA GLN A 20 -16.76 10.76 0.99
C GLN A 20 -16.41 10.30 2.40
N ASP A 21 -17.36 9.63 3.05
CA ASP A 21 -17.11 8.90 4.30
C ASP A 21 -16.06 7.82 4.04
N THR A 22 -14.97 7.88 4.80
CA THR A 22 -13.79 7.05 4.55
C THR A 22 -13.33 6.37 5.83
N VAL A 23 -13.02 5.07 5.73
CA VAL A 23 -12.36 4.30 6.78
C VAL A 23 -10.91 4.05 6.37
N CYS A 24 -9.97 4.51 7.20
CA CYS A 24 -8.55 4.25 7.02
C CYS A 24 -8.15 2.90 7.68
N VAL A 25 -7.45 2.06 6.92
CA VAL A 25 -7.05 0.70 7.33
C VAL A 25 -5.57 0.49 7.04
N GLY A 26 -4.90 -0.32 7.86
CA GLY A 26 -3.49 -0.68 7.69
C GLY A 26 -2.55 0.05 8.65
N ASP A 27 -1.33 -0.44 8.73
CA ASP A 27 -0.25 0.09 9.55
C ASP A 27 0.12 1.55 9.22
N GLY A 28 0.04 1.95 7.94
CA GLY A 28 0.19 3.34 7.51
C GLY A 28 -0.86 4.26 8.13
N ALA A 29 -2.12 3.82 8.20
CA ALA A 29 -3.19 4.59 8.83
C ALA A 29 -2.96 4.73 10.34
N LEU A 30 -2.40 3.70 11.00
CA LEU A 30 -2.03 3.79 12.42
C LEU A 30 -0.86 4.74 12.64
N ARG A 31 0.17 4.66 11.77
CA ARG A 31 1.38 5.46 11.86
C ARG A 31 1.12 6.96 11.74
N TYR A 32 0.23 7.35 10.82
CA TYR A 32 -0.08 8.75 10.51
C TYR A 32 -1.45 9.20 11.04
N ARG A 33 -1.99 8.48 12.03
CA ARG A 33 -3.34 8.71 12.57
C ARG A 33 -3.59 10.17 12.98
N ASP A 34 -2.66 10.76 13.71
CA ASP A 34 -2.82 12.12 14.24
C ASP A 34 -2.87 13.16 13.12
N GLU A 35 -1.99 13.03 12.13
CA GLU A 35 -1.94 13.90 10.94
C GLU A 35 -3.22 13.76 10.10
N ILE A 36 -3.67 12.52 9.86
CA ILE A 36 -4.89 12.25 9.09
C ILE A 36 -6.12 12.82 9.81
N THR A 37 -6.24 12.60 11.12
CA THR A 37 -7.37 13.06 11.93
C THR A 37 -7.46 14.58 11.99
N LEU A 38 -6.31 15.27 12.00
CA LEU A 38 -6.26 16.72 11.97
C LEU A 38 -6.65 17.29 10.59
N GLY A 39 -6.32 16.58 9.52
CA GLY A 39 -6.51 17.05 8.15
C GLY A 39 -7.90 16.76 7.54
N TYR A 40 -8.53 15.64 7.88
CA TYR A 40 -9.83 15.26 7.31
C TYR A 40 -10.61 14.30 8.25
N PRO A 41 -11.94 14.47 8.41
CA PRO A 41 -12.74 13.58 9.24
C PRO A 41 -12.83 12.19 8.60
N VAL A 42 -12.13 11.21 9.18
CA VAL A 42 -12.18 9.80 8.80
C VAL A 42 -12.43 8.93 10.01
N GLU A 43 -12.94 7.73 9.74
CA GLU A 43 -12.91 6.64 10.70
C GLU A 43 -11.63 5.81 10.53
N PHE A 44 -11.27 5.06 11.57
CA PHE A 44 -10.14 4.15 11.51
C PHE A 44 -10.59 2.75 11.90
N ALA A 45 -10.11 1.76 11.18
CA ALA A 45 -10.31 0.37 11.56
C ALA A 45 -9.54 0.00 12.84
N GLU A 46 -9.96 -1.11 13.44
CA GLU A 46 -9.32 -1.72 14.60
C GLU A 46 -7.84 -2.04 14.34
N PRO A 47 -6.95 -1.93 15.34
CA PRO A 47 -5.53 -2.25 15.18
C PRO A 47 -5.25 -3.69 14.73
N SER A 48 -6.17 -4.63 14.96
CA SER A 48 -6.08 -6.02 14.47
C SER A 48 -6.09 -6.12 12.93
N LEU A 49 -6.54 -5.06 12.25
CA LEU A 49 -6.55 -4.94 10.78
C LEU A 49 -5.38 -4.10 10.24
N ALA A 50 -4.32 -3.92 11.04
CA ALA A 50 -3.11 -3.23 10.59
C ALA A 50 -2.39 -3.97 9.44
N PHE A 51 -2.58 -5.28 9.32
CA PHE A 51 -1.93 -6.11 8.32
C PHE A 51 -2.95 -6.89 7.47
N PRO A 52 -2.61 -7.25 6.23
CA PRO A 52 -3.50 -8.04 5.38
C PRO A 52 -3.87 -9.39 6.00
N SER A 53 -5.16 -9.75 5.89
CA SER A 53 -5.66 -11.05 6.36
C SER A 53 -5.64 -12.08 5.23
N SER A 54 -5.03 -13.24 5.49
CA SER A 54 -5.06 -14.38 4.56
C SER A 54 -6.48 -14.90 4.34
N ALA A 55 -7.32 -14.90 5.37
CA ALA A 55 -8.72 -15.32 5.26
C ALA A 55 -9.51 -14.41 4.32
N ALA A 56 -9.33 -13.08 4.43
CA ALA A 56 -9.95 -12.13 3.52
C ALA A 56 -9.45 -12.31 2.07
N LEU A 57 -8.15 -12.53 1.89
CA LEU A 57 -7.56 -12.82 0.58
C LEU A 57 -8.17 -14.08 -0.06
N VAL A 58 -8.29 -15.17 0.69
CA VAL A 58 -8.91 -16.42 0.21
C VAL A 58 -10.38 -16.22 -0.14
N GLN A 59 -11.13 -15.45 0.66
CA GLN A 59 -12.54 -15.17 0.38
C GLN A 59 -12.72 -14.38 -0.92
N MET A 60 -11.87 -13.38 -1.16
CA MET A 60 -11.86 -12.64 -2.43
C MET A 60 -11.46 -13.54 -3.61
N ALA A 61 -10.44 -14.39 -3.44
CA ALA A 61 -9.97 -15.30 -4.47
C ALA A 61 -11.03 -16.36 -4.83
N TYR A 62 -11.77 -16.87 -3.84
CA TYR A 62 -12.82 -17.87 -4.05
C TYR A 62 -13.91 -17.36 -5.01
N ALA A 63 -14.35 -16.12 -4.85
CA ALA A 63 -15.34 -15.52 -5.74
C ALA A 63 -14.86 -15.47 -7.20
N ARG A 64 -13.56 -15.22 -7.44
CA ARG A 64 -12.97 -15.24 -8.78
C ARG A 64 -12.84 -16.67 -9.32
N ALA A 65 -12.38 -17.60 -8.48
CA ALA A 65 -12.22 -18.99 -8.85
C ALA A 65 -13.55 -19.65 -9.32
N VAL A 66 -14.67 -19.36 -8.66
CA VAL A 66 -16.00 -19.88 -9.10
C VAL A 66 -16.38 -19.40 -10.52
N ARG A 67 -15.82 -18.30 -10.99
CA ARG A 67 -16.04 -17.73 -12.34
C ARG A 67 -14.97 -18.13 -13.34
N GLU A 68 -14.07 -19.03 -12.96
CA GLU A 68 -12.89 -19.40 -13.74
C GLU A 68 -11.97 -18.22 -14.07
N ASP A 69 -12.02 -17.18 -13.24
CA ASP A 69 -11.21 -15.96 -13.37
C ASP A 69 -9.86 -16.14 -12.66
N TRP A 70 -9.01 -16.98 -13.25
CA TRP A 70 -7.62 -17.16 -12.84
C TRP A 70 -6.69 -17.02 -14.04
N VAL A 71 -5.41 -16.79 -13.75
CA VAL A 71 -4.36 -16.66 -14.77
C VAL A 71 -3.38 -17.82 -14.67
N ASP A 72 -2.61 -18.03 -15.74
CA ASP A 72 -1.44 -18.92 -15.69
C ASP A 72 -0.50 -18.49 -14.55
N PRO A 73 0.01 -19.41 -13.71
CA PRO A 73 0.94 -19.07 -12.63
C PRO A 73 2.16 -18.26 -13.08
N ALA A 74 2.66 -18.48 -14.31
CA ALA A 74 3.80 -17.75 -14.87
C ALA A 74 3.45 -16.30 -15.27
N ALA A 75 2.16 -15.96 -15.36
CA ALA A 75 1.70 -14.60 -15.64
C ALA A 75 1.61 -13.72 -14.38
N ILE A 76 1.84 -14.27 -13.18
CA ILE A 76 1.80 -13.51 -11.92
C ILE A 76 3.01 -12.57 -11.85
N GLN A 77 2.74 -11.28 -11.62
CA GLN A 77 3.76 -10.25 -11.51
C GLN A 77 3.57 -9.43 -10.23
N ALA A 78 4.68 -9.00 -9.62
CA ALA A 78 4.64 -8.10 -8.49
C ALA A 78 4.23 -6.69 -8.94
N MET A 79 3.38 -6.04 -8.14
CA MET A 79 3.00 -4.64 -8.36
C MET A 79 3.97 -3.72 -7.60
N TYR A 80 4.89 -3.11 -8.33
CA TYR A 80 5.81 -2.12 -7.78
C TYR A 80 5.21 -0.72 -7.90
N LEU A 81 4.94 -0.06 -6.78
CA LEU A 81 4.37 1.30 -6.76
C LEU A 81 5.43 2.39 -6.67
N ARG A 82 6.60 2.09 -6.09
CA ARG A 82 7.75 3.00 -6.05
C ARG A 82 8.79 2.50 -7.03
N GLN A 83 9.29 3.37 -7.89
CA GLN A 83 10.36 3.04 -8.84
C GLN A 83 11.60 2.41 -8.17
N PRO A 84 12.08 2.89 -7.00
CA PRO A 84 13.19 2.26 -6.30
C PRO A 84 12.95 0.82 -5.83
N ASP A 85 11.69 0.39 -5.69
CA ASP A 85 11.39 -1.00 -5.33
C ASP A 85 11.46 -1.93 -6.56
N ALA A 86 11.24 -1.39 -7.77
CA ALA A 86 11.30 -2.13 -9.03
C ALA A 86 12.74 -2.25 -9.59
N GLU A 87 13.55 -1.21 -9.42
CA GLU A 87 14.91 -1.14 -9.92
C GLU A 87 15.92 -1.32 -8.77
N ILE A 88 16.72 -2.39 -8.82
CA ILE A 88 17.80 -2.59 -7.85
C ILE A 88 18.85 -1.49 -8.06
N ASN A 89 18.88 -0.49 -7.18
CA ASN A 89 19.84 0.61 -7.26
C ASN A 89 21.23 0.16 -6.75
N TRP A 90 22.01 -0.49 -7.61
CA TRP A 90 23.39 -0.93 -7.33
C TRP A 90 24.39 0.24 -7.13
N SER A 91 24.05 1.45 -7.59
CA SER A 91 24.97 2.60 -7.60
C SER A 91 25.28 3.14 -6.20
N THR A 92 24.31 3.10 -5.27
CA THR A 92 24.47 3.60 -3.89
C THR A 92 25.12 2.59 -2.94
N ARG A 93 25.20 1.29 -3.28
CA ARG A 93 25.83 0.26 -2.43
C ARG A 93 27.36 0.21 -2.54
N HIS A 94 27.94 0.74 -3.62
CA HIS A 94 29.40 0.75 -3.85
C HIS A 94 30.13 1.95 -3.22
N SER A 95 29.41 2.87 -2.57
CA SER A 95 30.00 4.10 -1.99
C SER A 95 30.11 4.09 -0.46
N GLY A 96 30.07 2.91 0.17
CA GLY A 96 30.43 2.77 1.59
C GLY A 96 31.93 3.03 1.80
N PRO A 97 32.36 3.69 2.90
CA PRO A 97 33.75 4.07 3.11
C PRO A 97 34.59 2.83 3.44
N GLY A 98 35.16 2.21 2.41
CA GLY A 98 36.00 1.02 2.56
C GLY A 98 36.77 0.74 1.29
N GLY A 99 37.83 1.51 1.06
CA GLY A 99 38.70 1.33 -0.10
C GLY A 99 39.80 2.38 -0.21
N ALA A 100 40.55 2.60 0.87
CA ALA A 100 41.88 3.18 0.79
C ALA A 100 42.88 2.09 1.20
N ALA A 101 43.57 1.55 0.20
CA ALA A 101 44.83 0.83 0.32
C ALA A 101 45.64 1.11 -0.94
#